data_AF-A0A2V7YCI3-F1
#
_entry.id   AF-A0A2V7YCI3-F1
#
_cell.length_a   1.000
_cell.length_b   1.000
_cell.length_c   1.000
_cell.angle_alpha   90.00
_cell.angle_beta   90.00
_cell.angle_gamma   90.00
#
_symmetry.space_group_name_H-M   'P 1'
#
loop_
_entity.id
_entity.type
_entity.pdbx_description
1 polymer ?
#
loop_
_entity_poly.entity_id
_entity_poly.type
_entity_poly.pdbx_seq_one_letter_code
_entity_poly.pdbx_strand_id
1 'polypeptide(L)'
;MPPVCRPTDFRRIALRSTGGKVKAIFWHLGVRCALEARGFTFTSGFGPRITPQPGEIGFLIGSSAGAIFSLLVAAGYDVPEILESFLGRKSRLPRITNSTIFQRHRRGIVGYVRRVRNAVNLRAGEEIFPGSGVGSVPDPESQDIAAEYKMTLRKFLRYFELKDLLVLRSHYSVSGMERWFQELLGGHESFDELRTTLYILGSDLDTPQTAVFGTRDDDHVWYRYVSGVPISRAAAASMAIPSVFNPVSVRISGRKH
;
A
#
# COMPACT_ATOMS: atom_id res chain seq x y z
N MET A 1 5.42 -28.15 -31.53
CA MET A 1 3.98 -28.20 -31.17
C MET A 1 3.41 -26.81 -31.30
N PRO A 2 2.31 -26.59 -32.04
CA PRO A 2 1.58 -25.34 -31.96
C PRO A 2 1.06 -25.14 -30.53
N PRO A 3 0.94 -23.89 -30.03
CA PRO A 3 0.40 -23.65 -28.70
C PRO A 3 -1.04 -24.18 -28.62
N VAL A 4 -1.33 -24.92 -27.55
CA VAL A 4 -2.61 -25.62 -27.30
C VAL A 4 -3.78 -24.64 -27.17
N CYS A 5 -3.51 -23.37 -26.83
CA CYS A 5 -4.48 -22.28 -26.82
C CYS A 5 -3.87 -21.02 -27.45
N ARG A 6 -4.69 -20.24 -28.15
CA ARG A 6 -4.32 -18.91 -28.67
C ARG A 6 -4.76 -17.82 -27.67
N PRO A 7 -4.05 -16.68 -27.59
CA PRO A 7 -4.46 -15.55 -26.74
C PRO A 7 -5.91 -15.09 -26.99
N THR A 8 -6.33 -15.12 -28.26
CA THR A 8 -7.67 -14.70 -28.70
C THR A 8 -8.79 -15.62 -28.23
N ASP A 9 -8.47 -16.81 -27.71
CA ASP A 9 -9.48 -17.74 -27.19
C ASP A 9 -10.06 -17.24 -25.86
N PHE A 10 -9.38 -16.29 -25.20
CA PHE A 10 -9.79 -15.71 -23.94
C PHE A 10 -10.47 -14.35 -24.13
N ARG A 11 -11.73 -14.24 -23.69
CA ARG A 11 -12.55 -13.02 -23.79
C ARG A 11 -12.15 -11.93 -22.78
N ARG A 12 -11.66 -12.32 -21.60
CA ARG A 12 -11.21 -11.41 -20.53
C ARG A 12 -10.03 -12.02 -19.83
N ILE A 13 -8.94 -11.26 -19.74
CA ILE A 13 -7.70 -11.75 -19.13
C ILE A 13 -7.31 -10.79 -18.02
N ALA A 14 -7.05 -11.36 -16.85
CA ALA A 14 -6.54 -10.64 -15.70
C ALA A 14 -5.13 -11.13 -15.35
N LEU A 15 -4.24 -10.19 -15.04
CA LEU A 15 -2.91 -10.48 -14.53
C LEU A 15 -2.82 -10.05 -13.08
N ARG A 16 -2.53 -11.02 -12.21
CA ARG A 16 -2.27 -10.77 -10.79
C ARG A 16 -0.78 -10.87 -10.51
N SER A 17 -0.20 -9.75 -10.09
CA SER A 17 1.21 -9.62 -9.73
C SER A 17 1.38 -9.52 -8.22
N THR A 18 2.05 -10.51 -7.63
CA THR A 18 2.31 -10.57 -6.19
C THR A 18 3.52 -9.75 -5.78
N GLY A 19 3.56 -9.37 -4.50
CA GLY A 19 4.74 -8.77 -3.88
C GLY A 19 5.92 -9.74 -3.76
N GLY A 20 7.11 -9.20 -3.45
CA GLY A 20 8.35 -9.96 -3.28
C GLY A 20 9.60 -9.10 -3.27
N LYS A 21 9.49 -7.87 -2.73
CA LYS A 21 10.53 -6.81 -2.82
C LYS A 21 10.88 -6.44 -4.27
N VAL A 22 11.94 -5.66 -4.46
CA VAL A 22 12.35 -5.14 -5.78
C VAL A 22 12.56 -6.24 -6.83
N LYS A 23 13.06 -7.43 -6.44
CA LYS A 23 13.28 -8.56 -7.36
C LYS A 23 11.99 -9.02 -8.06
N ALA A 24 10.84 -8.91 -7.39
CA ALA A 24 9.57 -9.29 -7.97
C ALA A 24 9.15 -8.39 -9.14
N ILE A 25 9.56 -7.12 -9.16
CA ILE A 25 9.29 -6.21 -10.29
C ILE A 25 9.91 -6.79 -11.57
N PHE A 26 11.20 -7.16 -11.51
CA PHE A 26 11.93 -7.71 -12.65
C PHE A 26 11.40 -9.08 -13.08
N TRP A 27 10.98 -9.91 -12.13
CA TRP A 27 10.29 -11.16 -12.44
C TRP A 27 9.02 -10.91 -13.27
N HIS A 28 8.16 -9.99 -12.83
CA HIS A 28 6.92 -9.65 -13.54
C HIS A 28 7.19 -9.00 -14.91
N LEU A 29 8.26 -8.22 -15.06
CA LEU A 29 8.70 -7.72 -16.38
C LEU A 29 9.07 -8.87 -17.32
N GLY A 30 9.81 -9.88 -16.84
CA GLY A 30 10.11 -11.09 -17.62
C GLY A 30 8.85 -11.86 -18.01
N VAL A 31 7.87 -11.97 -17.10
CA VAL A 31 6.56 -12.57 -17.40
C VAL A 31 5.82 -11.78 -18.48
N ARG A 32 5.83 -10.44 -18.43
CA ARG A 32 5.26 -9.59 -19.48
C ARG A 32 5.91 -9.89 -20.84
N CYS A 33 7.24 -9.90 -20.93
CA CYS A 33 7.93 -10.22 -22.18
C CYS A 33 7.54 -11.61 -22.72
N ALA A 34 7.42 -12.61 -21.84
CA ALA A 34 7.03 -13.96 -22.23
C ALA A 34 5.58 -14.04 -22.73
N LEU A 35 4.67 -13.25 -22.14
CA LEU A 35 3.28 -13.13 -22.59
C LEU A 35 3.20 -12.42 -23.95
N GLU A 36 3.92 -11.31 -24.12
CA GLU A 36 4.00 -10.58 -25.40
C GLU A 36 4.59 -11.47 -26.50
N ALA A 37 5.64 -12.25 -26.20
CA ALA A 37 6.22 -13.23 -27.13
C ALA A 37 5.25 -14.36 -27.53
N ARG A 38 4.19 -14.59 -26.74
CA ARG A 38 3.10 -15.52 -27.06
C ARG A 38 1.88 -14.86 -27.71
N GLY A 39 1.96 -13.55 -28.01
CA GLY A 39 0.91 -12.80 -28.69
C GLY A 39 -0.15 -12.20 -27.77
N PHE A 40 0.07 -12.17 -26.46
CA PHE A 40 -0.76 -11.36 -25.56
C PHE A 40 -0.36 -9.89 -25.67
N THR A 41 -1.32 -9.00 -25.55
CA THR A 41 -1.10 -7.55 -25.51
C THR A 41 -1.64 -6.97 -24.20
N PHE A 42 -1.22 -5.77 -23.84
CA PHE A 42 -1.66 -5.11 -22.61
C PHE A 42 -2.45 -3.85 -22.95
N THR A 43 -3.62 -3.70 -22.32
CA THR A 43 -4.31 -2.42 -22.31
C THR A 43 -3.57 -1.48 -21.36
N SER A 44 -3.14 -0.32 -21.85
CA SER A 44 -2.34 0.63 -21.08
C SER A 44 -2.55 2.08 -21.52
N GLY A 45 -2.04 3.00 -20.70
CA GLY A 45 -2.10 4.44 -20.90
C GLY A 45 -3.30 5.12 -20.24
N PHE A 46 -3.31 6.44 -20.32
CA PHE A 46 -4.36 7.29 -19.78
C PHE A 46 -5.45 7.56 -20.83
N GLY A 47 -6.67 7.82 -20.36
CA GLY A 47 -7.83 8.14 -21.19
C GLY A 47 -9.07 7.31 -20.83
N PRO A 48 -10.13 7.37 -21.64
CA PRO A 48 -11.36 6.68 -21.34
C PRO A 48 -11.14 5.17 -21.25
N ARG A 49 -11.77 4.54 -20.26
CA ARG A 49 -11.70 3.09 -20.06
C ARG A 49 -12.19 2.36 -21.32
N ILE A 50 -11.38 1.42 -21.79
CA ILE A 50 -11.72 0.62 -22.96
C ILE A 50 -12.03 -0.82 -22.54
N THR A 51 -12.92 -1.47 -23.28
CA THR A 51 -13.12 -2.91 -23.13
C THR A 51 -11.97 -3.63 -23.83
N PRO A 52 -11.19 -4.48 -23.14
CA PRO A 52 -10.07 -5.18 -23.74
C PRO A 52 -10.54 -6.12 -24.86
N GLN A 53 -9.79 -6.16 -25.96
CA GLN A 53 -10.04 -7.10 -27.06
C GLN A 53 -9.60 -8.53 -26.68
N PRO A 54 -10.07 -9.56 -27.39
CA PRO A 54 -9.57 -10.93 -27.17
C PRO A 54 -8.04 -11.00 -27.29
N GLY A 55 -7.37 -11.57 -26.29
CA GLY A 55 -5.90 -11.58 -26.20
C GLY A 55 -5.28 -10.37 -25.48
N GLU A 56 -6.06 -9.33 -25.17
CA GLU A 56 -5.61 -8.20 -24.36
C GLU A 56 -5.81 -8.45 -22.86
N ILE A 57 -4.76 -8.15 -22.09
CA ILE A 57 -4.76 -8.11 -20.64
C ILE A 57 -5.15 -6.69 -20.21
N GLY A 58 -6.39 -6.52 -19.78
CA GLY A 58 -6.91 -5.22 -19.33
C GLY A 58 -7.41 -5.19 -17.89
N PHE A 59 -7.09 -6.23 -17.11
CA PHE A 59 -7.32 -6.26 -15.67
C PHE A 59 -5.98 -6.55 -14.98
N LEU A 60 -5.45 -5.55 -14.27
CA LEU A 60 -4.17 -5.63 -13.58
C LEU A 60 -4.40 -5.55 -12.07
N ILE A 61 -3.93 -6.55 -11.33
CA ILE A 61 -4.05 -6.61 -9.87
C ILE A 61 -2.67 -6.73 -9.27
N GLY A 62 -2.29 -5.80 -8.40
CA GLY A 62 -0.93 -5.77 -7.84
C GLY A 62 -0.89 -5.63 -6.32
N SER A 63 0.07 -6.30 -5.68
CA SER A 63 0.42 -6.06 -4.26
C SER A 63 1.91 -5.74 -4.10
N SER A 64 2.25 -4.76 -3.26
CA SER A 64 3.62 -4.31 -3.02
C SER A 64 4.39 -4.10 -4.34
N ALA A 65 5.50 -4.81 -4.57
CA ALA A 65 6.26 -4.76 -5.82
C ALA A 65 5.41 -5.08 -7.07
N GLY A 66 4.42 -5.96 -6.96
CA GLY A 66 3.47 -6.24 -8.02
C GLY A 66 2.52 -5.08 -8.32
N ALA A 67 2.23 -4.22 -7.32
CA ALA A 67 1.48 -2.98 -7.52
C ALA A 67 2.30 -1.97 -8.34
N ILE A 68 3.61 -1.85 -8.07
CA ILE A 68 4.51 -1.01 -8.88
C ILE A 68 4.50 -1.49 -10.34
N PHE A 69 4.70 -2.78 -10.57
CA PHE A 69 4.65 -3.35 -11.92
C PHE A 69 3.29 -3.09 -12.59
N SER A 70 2.18 -3.40 -11.91
CA SER A 70 0.83 -3.23 -12.46
C SER A 70 0.55 -1.77 -12.81
N LEU A 71 0.99 -0.83 -11.97
CA LEU A 71 0.85 0.60 -12.19
C LEU A 71 1.69 1.09 -13.38
N LEU A 72 2.95 0.64 -13.49
CA LEU A 72 3.81 0.99 -14.62
C LEU A 72 3.22 0.51 -15.96
N VAL A 73 2.74 -0.73 -15.99
CA VAL A 73 2.06 -1.29 -17.17
C VAL A 73 0.77 -0.52 -17.45
N ALA A 74 -0.04 -0.23 -16.42
CA ALA A 74 -1.28 0.52 -16.56
C ALA A 74 -1.07 1.93 -17.12
N ALA A 75 -0.03 2.62 -16.66
CA ALA A 75 0.32 3.96 -17.12
C ALA A 75 0.97 3.99 -18.52
N GLY A 76 1.26 2.84 -19.12
CA GLY A 76 1.77 2.74 -20.49
C GLY A 76 3.29 2.79 -20.60
N TYR A 77 4.02 2.46 -19.53
CA TYR A 77 5.47 2.34 -19.58
C TYR A 77 5.90 1.00 -20.19
N ASP A 78 6.85 1.05 -21.11
CA ASP A 78 7.40 -0.16 -21.74
C ASP A 78 8.52 -0.80 -20.92
N VAL A 79 8.74 -2.10 -21.13
CA VAL A 79 9.75 -2.87 -20.39
C VAL A 79 11.15 -2.25 -20.49
N PRO A 80 11.66 -1.87 -21.68
CA PRO A 80 12.97 -1.22 -21.78
C PRO A 80 13.03 0.10 -21.02
N GLU A 81 11.97 0.91 -21.08
CA GLU A 81 11.89 2.20 -20.40
C GLU A 81 11.98 2.06 -18.88
N ILE A 82 11.28 1.05 -18.34
CA ILE A 82 11.33 0.70 -16.92
C ILE A 82 12.75 0.26 -16.55
N LEU A 83 13.34 -0.68 -17.29
CA LEU A 83 14.69 -1.18 -17.01
C LEU A 83 15.73 -0.06 -17.04
N GLU A 84 15.69 0.82 -18.03
CA GLU A 84 16.61 1.96 -18.16
C GLU A 84 16.52 2.90 -16.95
N SER A 85 15.31 3.18 -16.46
CA SER A 85 15.14 4.00 -15.24
C SER A 85 15.69 3.32 -13.98
N PHE A 86 15.47 2.01 -13.81
CA PHE A 86 16.02 1.24 -12.69
C PHE A 86 17.56 1.12 -12.74
N LEU A 87 18.15 1.13 -13.94
CA LEU A 87 19.59 1.21 -14.15
C LEU A 87 20.15 2.63 -13.99
N GLY A 88 19.29 3.63 -13.74
CA GLY A 88 19.68 5.02 -13.56
C GLY A 88 20.06 5.74 -14.86
N ARG A 89 19.69 5.17 -16.01
CA ARG A 89 19.88 5.76 -17.34
C ARG A 89 18.72 6.69 -17.69
N LYS A 90 18.86 7.48 -18.76
CA LYS A 90 17.85 8.45 -19.18
C LYS A 90 16.60 7.71 -19.67
N SER A 91 15.47 7.97 -19.03
CA SER A 91 14.17 7.37 -19.33
C SER A 91 13.08 8.42 -19.15
N ARG A 92 11.91 8.21 -19.75
CA ARG A 92 10.70 9.01 -19.52
C ARG A 92 10.08 8.72 -18.15
N LEU A 93 10.37 7.56 -17.57
CA LEU A 93 10.02 7.20 -16.19
C LEU A 93 10.94 7.95 -15.20
N PRO A 94 10.40 8.69 -14.21
CA PRO A 94 11.23 9.37 -13.21
C PRO A 94 12.18 8.40 -12.52
N ARG A 95 13.39 8.87 -12.24
CA ARG A 95 14.45 8.01 -11.71
C ARG A 95 14.10 7.52 -10.31
N ILE A 96 14.08 6.21 -10.13
CA ILE A 96 13.95 5.60 -8.80
C ILE A 96 15.34 5.51 -8.14
N THR A 97 15.47 6.04 -6.93
CA THR A 97 16.72 5.99 -6.16
C THR A 97 16.48 5.36 -4.79
N ASN A 98 17.55 4.91 -4.13
CA ASN A 98 17.43 4.40 -2.76
C ASN A 98 16.87 5.44 -1.79
N SER A 99 17.14 6.73 -1.97
CA SER A 99 16.56 7.80 -1.16
C SER A 99 15.08 8.06 -1.47
N THR A 100 14.62 7.72 -2.68
CA THR A 100 13.20 7.70 -3.05
C THR A 100 12.44 6.64 -2.24
N ILE A 101 13.00 5.43 -2.14
CA ILE A 101 12.36 4.31 -1.43
C ILE A 101 12.53 4.45 0.09
N PHE A 102 13.76 4.69 0.55
CA PHE A 102 14.13 4.71 1.96
C PHE A 102 14.30 6.13 2.47
N GLN A 103 13.26 6.94 2.36
CA GLN A 103 13.29 8.29 2.91
C GLN A 103 13.27 8.23 4.44
N ARG A 104 14.39 8.60 5.08
CA ARG A 104 14.52 8.57 6.54
C ARG A 104 13.60 9.61 7.16
N HIS A 105 12.72 9.17 8.04
CA HIS A 105 11.76 10.03 8.69
C HIS A 105 12.37 10.63 9.97
N ARG A 106 12.89 11.85 9.90
CA ARG A 106 13.39 12.58 11.08
C ARG A 106 12.22 13.14 11.90
N ARG A 107 11.70 12.38 12.87
CA ARG A 107 10.84 12.94 13.95
C ARG A 107 11.68 13.16 15.20
N GLY A 108 11.47 14.30 15.88
CA GLY A 108 12.14 14.65 17.14
C GLY A 108 11.76 13.73 18.30
N ILE A 109 12.65 13.70 19.31
CA ILE A 109 12.60 12.87 20.53
C ILE A 109 11.25 12.95 21.26
N VAL A 110 10.58 14.11 21.22
CA VAL A 110 9.28 14.35 21.88
C VAL A 110 8.17 13.41 21.37
N GLY A 111 8.13 13.17 20.05
CA GLY A 111 7.14 12.27 19.45
C GLY A 111 7.39 10.80 19.79
N TYR A 112 8.65 10.43 20.08
CA TYR A 112 9.06 9.10 20.50
C TYR A 112 8.60 8.82 21.94
N VAL A 113 8.89 9.75 22.87
CA VAL A 113 8.47 9.65 24.28
C VAL A 113 6.95 9.52 24.41
N ARG A 114 6.18 10.30 23.63
CA ARG A 114 4.71 10.24 23.65
C ARG A 114 4.15 8.87 23.24
N ARG A 115 4.82 8.13 22.35
CA ARG A 115 4.34 6.83 21.86
C ARG A 115 4.68 5.69 22.80
N VAL A 116 5.90 5.65 23.32
CA VAL A 116 6.27 4.70 24.37
C VAL A 116 5.30 4.86 25.55
N ARG A 117 5.02 6.11 25.94
CA ARG A 117 4.00 6.39 26.95
C ARG A 117 2.62 5.83 26.58
N ASN A 118 2.17 5.98 25.34
CA ASN A 118 0.86 5.47 24.92
C ASN A 118 0.78 3.92 24.88
N ALA A 119 1.84 3.23 24.46
CA ALA A 119 1.89 1.75 24.49
C ALA A 119 1.86 1.21 25.92
N VAL A 120 2.63 1.85 26.81
CA VAL A 120 2.64 1.55 28.24
C VAL A 120 1.28 1.88 28.88
N ASN A 121 0.61 2.95 28.44
CA ASN A 121 -0.76 3.29 28.86
C ASN A 121 -1.79 2.23 28.45
N LEU A 122 -1.68 1.69 27.24
CA LEU A 122 -2.61 0.66 26.75
C LEU A 122 -2.52 -0.62 27.59
N ARG A 123 -1.30 -1.09 27.91
CA ARG A 123 -1.13 -2.27 28.78
C ARG A 123 -1.56 -2.03 30.22
N ALA A 124 -1.24 -0.85 30.75
CA ALA A 124 -1.73 -0.47 32.08
C ALA A 124 -3.26 -0.43 32.13
N GLY A 125 -3.92 -0.01 31.05
CA GLY A 125 -5.38 0.00 30.94
C GLY A 125 -6.00 -1.40 30.82
N GLU A 126 -5.40 -2.32 30.06
CA GLU A 126 -5.87 -3.70 29.93
C GLU A 126 -5.84 -4.49 31.24
N GLU A 127 -4.85 -4.24 32.11
CA GLU A 127 -4.78 -4.90 33.43
C GLU A 127 -5.82 -4.35 34.41
N ILE A 128 -6.21 -3.08 34.28
CA ILE A 128 -7.24 -2.46 35.13
C ILE A 128 -8.65 -2.90 34.65
N PHE A 129 -8.84 -3.12 33.34
CA PHE A 129 -10.12 -3.55 32.75
C PHE A 129 -9.93 -4.67 31.71
N PRO A 130 -9.78 -5.93 32.14
CA PRO A 130 -9.57 -7.05 31.23
C PRO A 130 -10.78 -7.25 30.30
N GLY A 131 -10.53 -7.28 28.98
CA GLY A 131 -11.56 -7.52 27.96
C GLY A 131 -12.26 -6.28 27.39
N SER A 132 -11.87 -5.06 27.80
CA SER A 132 -12.50 -3.81 27.35
C SER A 132 -12.16 -3.37 25.92
N GLY A 133 -11.18 -4.00 25.27
CA GLY A 133 -10.90 -3.88 23.83
C GLY A 133 -11.06 -2.46 23.28
N VAL A 134 -10.09 -1.58 23.55
CA VAL A 134 -9.90 -0.23 22.97
C VAL A 134 -11.16 0.39 22.32
N GLY A 135 -12.02 1.05 23.09
CA GLY A 135 -13.08 1.86 22.50
C GLY A 135 -14.14 2.43 23.42
N SER A 136 -14.44 1.78 24.55
CA SER A 136 -15.40 2.32 25.51
C SER A 136 -14.65 2.94 26.69
N VAL A 137 -14.48 4.26 26.65
CA VAL A 137 -14.25 5.04 27.86
C VAL A 137 -15.62 5.11 28.55
N PRO A 138 -15.82 4.52 29.74
CA PRO A 138 -17.05 4.74 30.50
C PRO A 138 -17.18 6.24 30.80
N ASP A 139 -18.40 6.78 30.74
CA ASP A 139 -18.65 8.19 31.01
C ASP A 139 -18.00 8.61 32.34
N PRO A 140 -17.28 9.75 32.37
CA PRO A 140 -16.44 10.12 33.50
C PRO A 140 -17.28 10.75 34.61
N GLU A 141 -18.16 9.98 35.24
CA GLU A 141 -18.95 10.45 36.39
C GLU A 141 -18.23 10.28 37.74
N SER A 142 -17.01 9.76 37.78
CA SER A 142 -16.21 9.71 39.02
C SER A 142 -14.81 10.30 38.85
N GLN A 143 -14.55 11.36 39.61
CA GLN A 143 -13.25 12.06 39.64
C GLN A 143 -12.10 11.14 40.10
N ASP A 144 -12.40 10.03 40.79
CA ASP A 144 -11.43 9.05 41.26
C ASP A 144 -10.82 8.19 40.13
N ILE A 145 -11.56 7.89 39.05
CA ILE A 145 -11.04 7.07 37.93
C ILE A 145 -10.00 7.83 37.11
N ALA A 146 -10.16 9.15 36.97
CA ALA A 146 -9.21 10.00 36.24
C ALA A 146 -7.83 10.08 36.94
N ALA A 147 -7.81 10.02 38.27
CA ALA A 147 -6.57 9.97 39.06
C ALA A 147 -5.85 8.62 38.87
N GLU A 148 -6.61 7.53 38.76
CA GLU A 148 -6.08 6.18 38.52
C GLU A 148 -5.49 6.02 37.10
N TYR A 149 -6.07 6.71 36.11
CA TYR A 149 -5.61 6.80 34.72
C TYR A 149 -4.30 7.60 34.53
N LYS A 150 -3.88 8.38 35.55
CA LYS A 150 -2.71 9.24 35.45
C LYS A 150 -1.42 8.42 35.52
N MET A 151 -0.80 8.21 34.36
CA MET A 151 0.46 7.47 34.21
C MET A 151 1.59 8.11 35.04
N THR A 152 1.90 7.48 36.18
CA THR A 152 2.99 7.87 37.08
C THR A 152 4.29 7.18 36.69
N LEU A 153 5.45 7.74 37.02
CA LEU A 153 6.77 7.16 36.67
C LEU A 153 6.94 5.72 37.17
N ARG A 154 6.42 5.39 38.36
CA ARG A 154 6.42 4.04 38.91
C ARG A 154 5.56 3.06 38.09
N LYS A 155 4.35 3.47 37.68
CA LYS A 155 3.50 2.67 36.79
C LYS A 155 4.17 2.48 35.43
N PHE A 156 4.76 3.54 34.88
CA PHE A 156 5.49 3.45 33.62
C PHE A 156 6.62 2.41 33.67
N LEU A 157 7.47 2.44 34.69
CA LEU A 157 8.57 1.49 34.85
C LEU A 157 8.08 0.04 35.07
N ARG A 158 6.91 -0.14 35.70
CA ARG A 158 6.30 -1.46 35.92
C ARG A 158 5.78 -2.10 34.63
N TYR A 159 5.22 -1.29 33.72
CA TYR A 159 4.58 -1.74 32.49
C TYR A 159 5.44 -1.61 31.24
N PHE A 160 6.58 -0.92 31.34
CA PHE A 160 7.54 -0.79 30.27
C PHE A 160 8.31 -2.09 30.08
N GLU A 161 8.21 -2.67 28.90
CA GLU A 161 8.99 -3.82 28.49
C GLU A 161 10.01 -3.41 27.43
N LEU A 162 11.16 -4.08 27.34
CA LEU A 162 12.16 -3.78 26.30
C LEU A 162 11.58 -3.88 24.88
N LYS A 163 10.56 -4.71 24.67
CA LYS A 163 9.81 -4.82 23.40
C LYS A 163 8.99 -3.56 23.06
N ASP A 164 8.74 -2.66 24.00
CA ASP A 164 8.14 -1.34 23.73
C ASP A 164 9.08 -0.40 23.00
N LEU A 165 10.39 -0.63 23.12
CA LEU A 165 11.36 0.02 22.25
C LEU A 165 11.19 -0.47 20.81
N LEU A 166 10.63 -1.66 20.56
CA LEU A 166 10.29 -2.18 19.23
C LEU A 166 8.96 -1.62 18.69
N VAL A 167 8.15 -0.91 19.50
CA VAL A 167 7.03 -0.06 19.04
C VAL A 167 7.54 1.16 18.24
N LEU A 168 8.85 1.22 17.98
CA LEU A 168 9.47 1.97 16.89
C LEU A 168 8.75 1.68 15.57
N ARG A 169 7.83 2.58 15.22
CA ARG A 169 7.44 2.82 13.84
C ARG A 169 8.72 3.07 13.02
N SER A 170 8.81 2.40 11.88
CA SER A 170 10.07 2.22 11.17
C SER A 170 10.80 3.52 10.79
N HIS A 171 12.12 3.40 10.59
CA HIS A 171 13.03 4.49 10.24
C HIS A 171 12.67 5.19 8.92
N TYR A 172 11.89 4.54 8.06
CA TYR A 172 11.58 4.99 6.71
C TYR A 172 10.11 5.36 6.53
N SER A 173 9.89 6.41 5.76
CA SER A 173 8.58 6.87 5.29
C SER A 173 8.40 6.48 3.83
N VAL A 174 7.17 6.11 3.45
CA VAL A 174 6.79 5.88 2.06
C VAL A 174 6.56 7.17 1.28
N SER A 175 6.65 8.35 1.92
CA SER A 175 6.42 9.65 1.28
C SER A 175 7.31 9.91 0.05
N GLY A 176 8.51 9.32 0.01
CA GLY A 176 9.38 9.40 -1.16
C GLY A 176 8.82 8.60 -2.34
N MET A 177 8.29 7.39 -2.07
CA MET A 177 7.64 6.56 -3.09
C MET A 177 6.33 7.20 -3.57
N GLU A 178 5.54 7.76 -2.67
CA GLU A 178 4.30 8.47 -3.02
C GLU A 178 4.56 9.63 -3.98
N ARG A 179 5.56 10.48 -3.70
CA ARG A 179 5.96 11.55 -4.64
C ARG A 179 6.46 11.02 -5.98
N TRP A 180 7.19 9.90 -5.97
CA TRP A 180 7.64 9.26 -7.21
C TRP A 180 6.47 8.73 -8.05
N PHE A 181 5.44 8.16 -7.41
CA PHE A 181 4.21 7.77 -8.11
C PHE A 181 3.46 8.98 -8.67
N GLN A 182 3.39 10.09 -7.92
CA GLN A 182 2.76 11.33 -8.41
C GLN A 182 3.48 11.89 -9.65
N GLU A 183 4.81 11.89 -9.63
CA GLU A 183 5.63 12.33 -10.77
C GLU A 183 5.44 11.42 -11.99
N LEU A 184 5.42 10.10 -11.77
CA LEU A 184 5.10 9.08 -12.78
C LEU A 184 3.73 9.33 -13.42
N LEU A 185 2.71 9.60 -12.61
CA LEU A 185 1.34 9.73 -13.08
C LEU A 185 1.08 11.06 -13.81
N GLY A 186 1.97 12.05 -13.68
CA GLY A 186 1.80 13.34 -14.37
C GLY A 186 0.51 14.08 -13.99
N GLY A 187 -0.03 13.84 -12.79
CA GLY A 187 -1.29 14.39 -12.31
C GLY A 187 -2.50 13.45 -12.43
N HIS A 188 -2.37 12.30 -13.09
CA HIS A 188 -3.44 11.32 -13.23
C HIS A 188 -3.61 10.44 -11.99
N GLU A 189 -4.32 10.95 -10.98
CA GLU A 189 -4.45 10.28 -9.67
C GLU A 189 -5.70 9.41 -9.51
N SER A 190 -6.64 9.44 -10.46
CA SER A 190 -7.85 8.62 -10.41
C SER A 190 -7.69 7.29 -11.15
N PHE A 191 -8.18 6.21 -10.55
CA PHE A 191 -8.23 4.88 -11.18
C PHE A 191 -9.11 4.86 -12.44
N ASP A 192 -10.04 5.81 -12.60
CA ASP A 192 -10.90 5.94 -13.77
C ASP A 192 -10.19 6.54 -15.00
N GLU A 193 -9.07 7.22 -14.78
CA GLU A 193 -8.28 7.84 -15.86
C GLU A 193 -7.35 6.85 -16.56
N LEU A 194 -7.23 5.63 -16.04
CA LEU A 194 -6.51 4.54 -16.66
C LEU A 194 -7.41 3.83 -17.67
N ARG A 195 -6.88 3.58 -18.88
CA ARG A 195 -7.56 2.78 -19.90
C ARG A 195 -7.85 1.35 -19.45
N THR A 196 -6.99 0.84 -18.56
CA THR A 196 -7.04 -0.51 -17.99
C THR A 196 -7.70 -0.52 -16.62
N THR A 197 -8.20 -1.68 -16.21
CA THR A 197 -8.73 -1.84 -14.85
C THR A 197 -7.59 -2.21 -13.90
N LEU A 198 -7.15 -1.24 -13.09
CA LEU A 198 -6.12 -1.44 -12.06
C LEU A 198 -6.76 -1.65 -10.67
N TYR A 199 -6.30 -2.69 -9.97
CA TYR A 199 -6.55 -2.88 -8.54
C TYR A 199 -5.23 -2.95 -7.78
N ILE A 200 -5.13 -2.20 -6.68
CA ILE A 200 -3.98 -2.23 -5.79
C ILE A 200 -4.40 -2.83 -4.46
N LEU A 201 -3.69 -3.86 -4.01
CA LEU A 201 -4.00 -4.56 -2.77
C LEU A 201 -3.16 -4.01 -1.62
N GLY A 202 -3.81 -3.73 -0.49
CA GLY A 202 -3.19 -3.34 0.77
C GLY A 202 -3.68 -4.20 1.93
N SER A 203 -2.93 -4.21 3.02
CA SER A 203 -3.40 -4.79 4.28
C SER A 203 -4.11 -3.69 5.06
N ASP A 204 -5.39 -3.88 5.35
CA ASP A 204 -6.09 -3.02 6.31
C ASP A 204 -5.53 -3.35 7.71
N LEU A 205 -5.25 -2.31 8.51
CA LEU A 205 -4.75 -2.47 9.88
C LEU A 205 -5.84 -2.25 10.92
N ASP A 206 -6.98 -1.66 10.53
CA ASP A 206 -8.15 -1.48 11.38
C ASP A 206 -9.05 -2.74 11.34
N THR A 207 -8.96 -3.52 10.27
CA THR A 207 -9.75 -4.74 10.07
C THR A 207 -8.87 -5.91 9.59
N PRO A 208 -9.27 -7.17 9.81
CA PRO A 208 -8.53 -8.33 9.30
C PRO A 208 -8.71 -8.57 7.79
N GLN A 209 -9.14 -7.56 7.03
CA GLN A 209 -9.47 -7.66 5.61
C GLN A 209 -8.33 -7.16 4.72
N THR A 210 -8.33 -7.60 3.47
CA THR A 210 -7.47 -7.01 2.44
C THR A 210 -8.18 -5.81 1.82
N ALA A 211 -7.57 -4.63 1.91
CA ALA A 211 -8.04 -3.45 1.21
C ALA A 211 -7.75 -3.59 -0.29
N VAL A 212 -8.75 -3.35 -1.13
CA VAL A 212 -8.66 -3.41 -2.59
C VAL A 212 -8.96 -2.03 -3.14
N PHE A 213 -7.91 -1.26 -3.42
CA PHE A 213 -8.04 0.08 -4.00
C PHE A 213 -8.34 -0.04 -5.49
N GLY A 214 -9.36 0.68 -5.96
CA GLY A 214 -9.77 0.72 -7.36
C GLY A 214 -10.95 1.66 -7.57
N THR A 215 -11.76 1.37 -8.59
CA THR A 215 -12.98 2.15 -8.89
C THR A 215 -14.23 1.62 -8.19
N ARG A 216 -14.14 0.45 -7.55
CA ARG A 216 -15.25 -0.21 -6.86
C ARG A 216 -15.30 0.17 -5.39
N ASP A 217 -16.51 0.25 -4.86
CA ASP A 217 -16.79 0.47 -3.45
C ASP A 217 -17.84 -0.56 -3.03
N ASP A 218 -17.36 -1.69 -2.52
CA ASP A 218 -18.16 -2.88 -2.22
C ASP A 218 -17.55 -3.58 -0.99
N ASP A 219 -18.40 -4.12 -0.11
CA ASP A 219 -17.96 -4.93 1.02
C ASP A 219 -18.01 -6.43 0.67
N HIS A 220 -16.96 -7.15 1.04
CA HIS A 220 -16.87 -8.59 0.92
C HIS A 220 -16.22 -9.19 2.17
N VAL A 221 -16.50 -10.46 2.47
CA VAL A 221 -16.03 -11.15 3.70
C VAL A 221 -14.51 -10.97 3.91
N TRP A 222 -13.73 -11.19 2.85
CA TRP A 222 -12.26 -11.13 2.87
C TRP A 222 -11.66 -9.84 2.30
N TYR A 223 -12.47 -9.03 1.62
CA TYR A 223 -11.99 -7.91 0.83
C TYR A 223 -12.83 -6.68 1.10
N ARG A 224 -12.16 -5.56 1.33
CA ARG A 224 -12.80 -4.25 1.40
C ARG A 224 -12.44 -3.48 0.15
N TYR A 225 -13.37 -3.32 -0.78
CA TYR A 225 -13.12 -2.51 -1.97
C TYR A 225 -13.24 -1.04 -1.58
N VAL A 226 -12.23 -0.25 -1.96
CA VAL A 226 -12.14 1.15 -1.57
C VAL A 226 -11.95 2.00 -2.82
N SER A 227 -12.90 2.89 -3.06
CA SER A 227 -12.84 3.89 -4.13
C SER A 227 -12.41 5.27 -3.61
N GLY A 228 -12.10 6.19 -4.53
CA GLY A 228 -11.79 7.59 -4.22
C GLY A 228 -10.41 7.85 -3.60
N VAL A 229 -9.56 6.83 -3.50
CA VAL A 229 -8.18 6.97 -3.01
C VAL A 229 -7.25 7.26 -4.18
N PRO A 230 -6.38 8.28 -4.10
CA PRO A 230 -5.40 8.56 -5.14
C PRO A 230 -4.50 7.34 -5.43
N ILE A 231 -4.22 7.06 -6.70
CA ILE A 231 -3.39 5.92 -7.12
C ILE A 231 -2.03 5.95 -6.40
N SER A 232 -1.38 7.11 -6.32
CA SER A 232 -0.09 7.26 -5.63
C SER A 232 -0.16 6.86 -4.16
N ARG A 233 -1.24 7.23 -3.48
CA ARG A 233 -1.48 6.90 -2.07
C ARG A 233 -1.75 5.42 -1.87
N ALA A 234 -2.58 4.83 -2.74
CA ALA A 234 -2.88 3.40 -2.73
C ALA A 234 -1.62 2.56 -2.97
N ALA A 235 -0.81 2.93 -3.97
CA ALA A 235 0.47 2.28 -4.25
C ALA A 235 1.45 2.39 -3.08
N ALA A 236 1.53 3.57 -2.45
CA ALA A 236 2.37 3.78 -1.27
C ALA A 236 1.89 2.94 -0.06
N ALA A 237 0.58 2.83 0.16
CA ALA A 237 -0.01 1.98 1.20
C ALA A 237 0.30 0.49 0.97
N SER A 238 0.19 0.03 -0.27
CA SER A 238 0.55 -1.34 -0.67
C SER A 238 2.03 -1.68 -0.44
N MET A 239 2.90 -0.67 -0.45
CA MET A 239 4.35 -0.80 -0.22
C MET A 239 4.76 -0.66 1.25
N ALA A 240 3.84 -0.33 2.15
CA ALA A 240 4.12 -0.04 3.55
C ALA A 240 4.32 -1.32 4.39
N ILE A 241 5.39 -2.05 4.09
CA ILE A 241 5.74 -3.30 4.78
C ILE A 241 5.93 -3.02 6.29
N PRO A 242 5.23 -3.76 7.18
CA PRO A 242 5.43 -3.66 8.62
C PRO A 242 6.91 -3.76 9.01
N SER A 243 7.30 -3.04 10.06
CA SER A 243 8.69 -2.94 10.56
C SER A 243 9.69 -2.21 9.64
N VAL A 244 9.43 -2.06 8.34
CA VAL A 244 10.31 -1.34 7.38
C VAL A 244 9.78 0.05 7.03
N PHE A 245 8.46 0.21 7.01
CA PHE A 245 7.82 1.49 6.72
C PHE A 245 6.77 1.84 7.77
N ASN A 246 6.48 3.13 7.86
CA ASN A 246 5.35 3.60 8.62
C ASN A 246 4.03 3.25 7.90
N PRO A 247 3.00 2.75 8.62
CA PRO A 247 1.68 2.60 8.05
C PRO A 247 1.15 3.90 7.48
N VAL A 248 0.44 3.76 6.37
CA VAL A 248 -0.10 4.85 5.56
C VAL A 248 -1.55 5.03 5.91
N SER A 249 -1.90 6.22 6.37
CA SER A 249 -3.30 6.56 6.59
C SER A 249 -3.97 6.98 5.29
N VAL A 250 -5.16 6.51 5.04
CA VAL A 250 -5.96 6.82 3.86
C VAL A 250 -7.22 7.56 4.32
N ARG A 251 -7.60 8.63 3.60
CA ARG A 251 -8.85 9.33 3.91
C ARG A 251 -9.94 8.81 2.99
N ILE A 252 -11.01 8.28 3.58
CA ILE A 252 -12.18 7.77 2.88
C ILE A 252 -13.39 8.54 3.44
N SER A 253 -14.14 9.22 2.58
CA SER A 253 -15.33 9.99 2.97
C SER A 253 -15.10 10.97 4.15
N GLY A 254 -13.92 11.62 4.16
CA GLY A 254 -13.53 12.58 5.19
C GLY A 254 -13.01 11.97 6.50
N ARG A 255 -13.14 10.65 6.70
CA ARG A 255 -12.58 9.93 7.85
C ARG A 255 -11.20 9.39 7.53
N LYS A 256 -10.33 9.40 8.55
CA LYS A 256 -8.97 8.88 8.43
C LYS A 256 -8.95 7.43 8.90
N HIS A 257 -8.61 6.55 7.97
CA HIS A 257 -8.24 5.15 8.18
C HIS A 257 -6.71 5.03 8.10
#